data_AF-A0A7Y3MHD6-F1
#
_entry.id   AF-A0A7Y3MHD6-F1
#
_cell.length_a   1.000
_cell.length_b   1.000
_cell.length_c   1.000
_cell.angle_alpha   90.00
_cell.angle_beta   90.00
_cell.angle_gamma   90.00
#
_symmetry.space_group_name_H-M   'P 1'
#
loop_
_entity.id
_entity.type
_entity.pdbx_description
1 polymer ?
#
loop_
_entity_poly.entity_id
_entity_poly.type
_entity_poly.pdbx_seq_one_letter_code
_entity_poly.pdbx_strand_id
1 'polypeptide(L)' 'NVIDPDVIVLAGGMSQIAELYTEVPARWQEYVFSDTVSTPLVPAVHGDSSGVRGAAWLWK' A
#
# COMPACT_ATOMS: atom_id res chain seq x y z
N ASN A 1 7.52 13.57 -2.13
CA ASN A 1 7.69 12.22 -1.57
C ASN A 1 8.71 12.31 -0.45
N VAL A 2 8.29 12.11 0.81
CA VAL A 2 9.22 12.08 1.96
C VAL A 2 9.82 10.68 2.14
N ILE A 3 9.12 9.66 1.64
CA ILE A 3 9.55 8.26 1.61
C ILE A 3 9.29 7.75 0.20
N ASP A 4 10.23 6.99 -0.35
CA ASP A 4 10.14 6.33 -1.65
C ASP A 4 10.02 4.81 -1.45
N PRO A 5 8.81 4.28 -1.20
CA PRO A 5 8.65 2.89 -0.84
C PRO A 5 8.69 1.97 -2.07
N ASP A 6 9.30 0.79 -1.90
CA ASP A 6 9.28 -0.28 -2.90
C ASP A 6 7.89 -0.90 -3.10
N VAL A 7 6.98 -0.78 -2.12
CA VAL A 7 5.60 -1.28 -2.19
C VAL A 7 4.68 -0.52 -1.24
N ILE A 8 3.44 -0.25 -1.66
CA ILE A 8 2.37 0.25 -0.79
C ILE A 8 1.30 -0.83 -0.66
N VAL A 9 1.02 -1.25 0.58
CA VAL A 9 -0.01 -2.25 0.89
C VAL A 9 -1.26 -1.54 1.43
N LEU A 10 -2.39 -1.67 0.73
CA LEU A 10 -3.69 -1.24 1.23
C LEU A 10 -4.27 -2.29 2.17
N ALA A 11 -4.63 -1.88 3.39
CA ALA A 11 -5.22 -2.72 4.41
C ALA A 11 -6.67 -2.30 4.74
N GLY A 12 -7.37 -3.15 5.48
CA GLY A 12 -8.74 -2.90 5.93
C GLY A 12 -9.77 -2.92 4.79
N GLY A 13 -10.97 -2.40 5.05
CA GLY A 13 -12.09 -2.45 4.10
C GLY A 13 -11.80 -1.81 2.74
N MET A 14 -10.90 -0.81 2.69
CA MET A 14 -10.48 -0.18 1.43
C MET A 14 -9.72 -1.13 0.52
N SER A 15 -9.04 -2.15 1.05
CA SER A 15 -8.34 -3.15 0.24
C SER A 15 -9.28 -4.03 -0.61
N GLN A 16 -10.59 -3.97 -0.37
CA GLN A 16 -11.58 -4.71 -1.16
C GLN A 16 -12.09 -3.93 -2.39
N ILE A 17 -11.73 -2.66 -2.52
CA ILE A 17 -12.17 -1.81 -3.62
C ILE A 17 -11.19 -1.98 -4.78
N ALA A 18 -11.57 -2.78 -5.77
CA ALA A 18 -10.70 -3.16 -6.88
C ALA A 18 -10.23 -1.94 -7.71
N GLU A 19 -11.10 -0.93 -7.83
CA GLU A 19 -10.87 0.29 -8.59
C GLU A 19 -9.72 1.12 -8.00
N LEU A 20 -9.42 1.00 -6.71
CA LEU A 20 -8.29 1.72 -6.11
C LEU A 20 -6.96 1.27 -6.71
N TYR A 21 -6.83 0.02 -7.13
CA TYR A 21 -5.59 -0.51 -7.73
C TYR A 21 -5.33 -0.01 -9.15
N THR A 22 -6.32 0.59 -9.80
CA THR A 22 -6.18 1.21 -11.12
C THR A 22 -6.21 2.74 -11.04
N GLU A 23 -7.15 3.30 -10.28
CA GLU A 23 -7.38 4.74 -10.20
C GLU A 23 -6.31 5.47 -9.40
N VAL A 24 -5.80 4.87 -8.31
CA VAL A 24 -4.76 5.52 -7.51
C VAL A 24 -3.45 5.61 -8.29
N PRO A 25 -2.92 4.52 -8.90
CA PRO A 25 -1.72 4.62 -9.72
C PRO A 25 -1.84 5.57 -10.91
N ALA A 26 -3.03 5.70 -11.48
CA ALA A 26 -3.29 6.61 -12.61
C ALA A 26 -3.21 8.09 -12.22
N ARG A 27 -3.55 8.45 -10.98
CA ARG A 27 -3.71 9.84 -10.54
C ARG A 27 -2.56 10.34 -9.67
N TRP A 28 -1.88 9.46 -8.94
CA TRP A 28 -0.90 9.89 -7.94
C TRP A 28 0.37 10.52 -8.53
N GLN A 29 0.62 10.38 -9.83
CA GLN A 29 1.76 11.00 -10.52
C GLN A 29 1.68 12.52 -10.46
N GLU A 30 0.48 13.08 -10.38
CA GLU A 30 0.24 14.53 -10.25
C GLU A 30 0.59 15.05 -8.85
N TYR A 31 0.73 14.17 -7.86
CA TYR A 31 0.89 14.51 -6.44
C TYR A 31 2.25 14.09 -5.87
N VAL A 32 3.09 13.44 -6.66
CA VAL A 32 4.43 12.98 -6.30
C VAL A 32 5.49 13.85 -6.96
N PHE A 33 6.50 14.23 -6.18
CA PHE A 33 7.63 15.05 -6.64
C PHE A 33 8.67 14.28 -7.48
N SER A 34 8.52 12.96 -7.61
CA SER A 34 9.49 12.11 -8.33
C SER A 34 9.09 11.97 -9.80
N ASP A 35 10.08 12.05 -10.71
CA ASP A 35 9.88 11.92 -12.16
C ASP A 35 9.31 10.55 -12.57
N THR A 36 9.49 9.53 -11.71
CA THR A 36 8.92 8.20 -11.89
C THR A 36 8.45 7.63 -10.56
N VAL A 37 7.20 7.15 -10.53
CA VAL A 37 6.67 6.31 -9.46
C VAL A 37 6.40 4.92 -10.05
N SER A 38 7.28 3.98 -9.70
CA SER A 38 7.11 2.55 -10.04
C SER A 38 6.50 1.75 -8.89
N THR A 39 6.20 2.41 -7.77
CA THR A 39 5.71 1.76 -6.55
C THR A 39 4.40 1.01 -6.82
N PRO A 40 4.38 -0.33 -6.67
CA PRO A 40 3.16 -1.11 -6.76
C PRO A 40 2.23 -0.83 -5.57
N LEU A 41 0.94 -0.69 -5.87
CA LEU A 41 -0.15 -0.65 -4.89
C LEU A 41 -0.81 -2.03 -4.84
N VAL A 42 -0.79 -2.70 -3.68
CA VAL A 42 -1.24 -4.08 -3.55
C VAL A 42 -2.20 -4.29 -2.37
N PRO A 43 -3.10 -5.30 -2.40
CA PRO A 43 -3.95 -5.64 -1.26
C PRO A 43 -3.16 -6.31 -0.14
N ALA A 44 -3.60 -6.13 1.10
CA ALA A 44 -3.10 -6.86 2.25
C ALA A 44 -3.52 -8.35 2.17
N VAL A 45 -2.53 -9.25 2.15
CA VAL A 45 -2.77 -10.70 2.06
C VAL A 45 -3.26 -11.31 3.39
N HIS A 46 -2.98 -10.66 4.50
CA HIS A 46 -3.12 -11.26 5.83
C HIS A 46 -4.41 -10.89 6.58
N GLY A 47 -5.28 -10.09 5.96
CA GLY A 47 -6.63 -9.76 6.46
C GLY A 47 -6.66 -9.42 7.96
N ASP A 48 -7.67 -9.93 8.66
CA ASP A 48 -7.91 -9.68 10.09
C ASP A 48 -6.79 -10.21 11.00
N SER A 49 -5.96 -11.14 10.51
CA SER A 49 -4.81 -11.67 11.25
C SER A 49 -3.55 -10.80 11.17
N SER A 50 -3.59 -9.71 10.39
CA SER A 50 -2.44 -8.81 10.18
C SER A 50 -1.93 -8.18 11.48
N GLY A 51 -2.82 -7.77 12.38
CA GLY A 51 -2.46 -7.15 13.66
C GLY A 51 -1.71 -8.10 14.61
N VAL A 52 -2.22 -9.32 14.80
CA VAL A 52 -1.59 -10.33 15.67
C VAL A 52 -0.22 -10.74 15.12
N ARG A 53 -0.12 -10.93 13.79
CA ARG A 53 1.16 -11.28 13.14
C ARG A 53 2.17 -10.14 13.25
N GLY A 54 1.74 -8.89 13.08
CA GLY A 54 2.59 -7.72 13.25
C GLY A 54 3.12 -7.62 14.69
N ALA A 55 2.25 -7.79 15.68
CA ALA A 55 2.65 -7.78 17.10
C ALA A 55 3.67 -8.88 17.43
N ALA A 56 3.48 -10.09 16.91
CA ALA A 56 4.42 -11.19 17.09
C ALA A 56 5.81 -10.93 16.47
N TRP A 57 5.88 -10.11 15.42
CA TRP A 57 7.15 -9.75 14.75
C TRP A 57 7.89 -8.58 15.41
N LEU A 58 7.23 -7.74 16.21
CA LEU A 58 7.87 -6.62 16.91
C LEU A 58 8.74 -7.04 18.10
N TRP A 59 8.58 -8.27 18.59
CA TRP A 59 9.35 -8.81 19.71
C TRP A 59 10.60 -9.60 19.29
N LYS A 60 11.02 -9.42 18.03
CA LYS A 60 12.31 -9.86 17.49
C LYS A 60 13.28 -8.68 17.44
#